data_AF-A0A2R8CGE8-F1
#
_entry.id   AF-A0A2R8CGE8-F1
#
_cell.length_a   1.000
_cell.length_b   1.000
_cell.length_c   1.000
_cell.angle_alpha   90.00
_cell.angle_beta   90.00
_cell.angle_gamma   90.00
#
_symmetry.space_group_name_H-M   'P 1'
#
loop_
_entity.id
_entity.type
_entity.pdbx_description
1 polymer ?
#
loop_
_entity_poly.entity_id
_entity_poly.type
_entity_poly.pdbx_seq_one_letter_code
_entity_poly.pdbx_strand_id
1 'polypeptide(L)' 'MKGGAGNDTINGGAGSDFAIFDGNRGDYTITRSSATDVTVTGADGTDSLISVEYFQFDDETANIWQFAIA' A
#
# COMPACT_ATOMS: atom_id res chain seq x y z
N MET A 1 5.20 5.23 6.30
CA MET A 1 5.62 6.04 5.15
C MET A 1 4.38 6.56 4.45
N LYS A 2 4.42 7.76 3.87
CA LYS A 2 3.32 8.35 3.08
C LYS A 2 3.87 8.76 1.71
N GLY A 3 3.14 8.47 0.64
CA GLY A 3 3.45 8.96 -0.71
C GLY A 3 3.08 10.44 -0.85
N GLY A 4 1.81 10.74 -0.55
CA GLY A 4 1.23 12.08 -0.69
C GLY A 4 0.28 12.10 -1.88
N ALA A 5 0.16 13.27 -2.52
CA ALA A 5 -0.63 13.41 -3.74
C ALA A 5 0.23 13.11 -4.98
N GLY A 6 -0.36 12.43 -5.96
CA GLY A 6 0.31 12.00 -7.18
C GLY A 6 0.52 10.49 -7.23
N ASN A 7 1.37 10.06 -8.16
CA ASN A 7 1.75 8.66 -8.30
C ASN A 7 3.14 8.48 -7.69
N ASP A 8 3.24 7.80 -6.56
CA ASP A 8 4.49 7.67 -5.84
C ASP A 8 5.14 6.28 -5.99
N THR A 9 6.43 6.21 -5.69
CA THR A 9 7.12 4.94 -5.46
C THR A 9 7.63 4.91 -4.03
N ILE A 10 7.17 3.95 -3.25
CA ILE A 10 7.51 3.79 -1.83
C ILE A 10 8.26 2.48 -1.66
N ASN A 11 9.45 2.53 -1.07
CA ASN A 11 10.24 1.34 -0.75
C ASN A 11 10.45 1.24 0.76
N GLY A 12 9.91 0.20 1.40
CA GLY A 12 10.06 -0.04 2.83
C GLY A 12 11.43 -0.64 3.20
N GLY A 13 12.06 -1.35 2.26
CA GLY A 13 13.38 -1.93 2.47
C GLY A 13 13.32 -3.21 3.29
N ALA A 14 14.09 -3.26 4.38
CA ALA A 14 14.21 -4.45 5.22
C ALA A 14 13.49 -4.24 6.55
N GLY A 15 12.69 -5.22 6.95
CA GLY A 15 12.00 -5.20 8.24
C GLY A 15 10.51 -5.41 8.07
N SER A 16 9.73 -4.68 8.86
CA SER A 16 8.28 -4.67 8.79
C SER A 16 7.84 -3.24 8.60
N ASP A 17 7.30 -2.97 7.41
CA ASP A 17 7.12 -1.61 6.92
C ASP A 17 5.64 -1.25 6.77
N PHE A 18 5.32 0.00 7.12
CA PHE A 18 3.97 0.52 7.07
C PHE A 18 3.87 1.61 6.01
N ALA A 19 2.97 1.43 5.03
CA ALA A 19 2.44 2.54 4.23
C ALA A 19 1.17 3.08 4.90
N ILE A 20 1.05 4.41 4.96
CA ILE A 20 -0.05 5.11 5.63
C ILE A 20 -0.82 5.87 4.56
N PHE A 21 -2.14 5.69 4.57
CA PHE A 21 -3.07 6.31 3.64
C PHE A 21 -4.08 7.16 4.40
N ASP A 22 -4.47 8.29 3.83
CA ASP A 22 -5.45 9.22 4.41
C ASP A 22 -6.85 8.89 3.85
N GLY A 23 -7.45 7.82 4.34
CA GLY A 23 -8.76 7.32 3.93
C GLY A 23 -9.08 5.93 4.47
N ASN A 24 -10.32 5.46 4.30
CA ASN A 24 -10.73 4.12 4.73
C ASN A 24 -10.23 3.07 3.74
N ARG A 25 -10.06 1.81 4.17
CA ARG A 25 -9.60 0.72 3.30
C ARG A 25 -10.43 0.62 2.03
N GLY A 26 -11.75 0.79 2.13
CA GLY A 26 -12.70 0.69 1.02
C GLY A 26 -12.50 1.72 -0.09
N ASP A 27 -11.76 2.81 0.18
CA ASP A 27 -11.50 3.88 -0.78
C ASP A 27 -10.35 3.54 -1.76
N TYR A 28 -9.65 2.43 -1.52
CA TYR A 28 -8.45 2.06 -2.27
C TYR A 28 -8.60 0.72 -3.01
N THR A 29 -8.10 0.67 -4.24
CA THR A 29 -7.84 -0.58 -4.96
C THR A 29 -6.40 -1.02 -4.69
N ILE A 30 -6.21 -2.25 -4.22
CA ILE A 30 -4.89 -2.80 -3.92
C ILE A 30 -4.66 -4.04 -4.78
N THR A 31 -3.58 -4.03 -5.55
CA THR A 31 -3.18 -5.13 -6.42
C THR A 31 -1.77 -5.58 -6.03
N ARG A 32 -1.65 -6.82 -5.55
CA ARG A 32 -0.36 -7.42 -5.27
C ARG A 32 0.13 -8.17 -6.51
N SER A 33 1.27 -7.76 -7.07
CA SER A 33 1.84 -8.34 -8.30
C SER A 33 2.97 -9.34 -8.01
N SER A 34 3.58 -9.28 -6.81
CA SER A 34 4.64 -10.21 -6.43
C SER A 34 4.62 -10.50 -4.93
N ALA A 35 5.63 -11.21 -4.42
CA ALA A 35 5.78 -11.43 -2.99
C ALA A 35 5.89 -10.11 -2.21
N THR A 36 6.48 -9.07 -2.81
CA THR A 36 6.87 -7.81 -2.16
C THR A 36 6.31 -6.56 -2.84
N ASP A 37 5.76 -6.69 -4.06
CA ASP A 37 5.33 -5.53 -4.86
C ASP A 37 3.81 -5.41 -4.86
N VAL A 38 3.34 -4.19 -4.58
CA VAL A 38 1.92 -3.83 -4.51
C VAL A 38 1.69 -2.51 -5.22
N THR A 39 0.62 -2.42 -6.00
CA THR A 39 0.08 -1.16 -6.51
C THR A 39 -1.15 -0.78 -5.71
N VAL A 40 -1.21 0.46 -5.24
CA VAL A 40 -2.36 1.02 -4.51
C VAL A 40 -2.91 2.20 -5.30
N THR A 41 -4.18 2.17 -5.67
CA THR A 41 -4.85 3.28 -6.36
C THR A 41 -5.96 3.85 -5.48
N GLY A 42 -5.96 5.16 -5.28
CA GLY A 42 -6.97 5.91 -4.52
C GLY A 42 -7.22 7.30 -5.13
N ALA A 43 -7.82 8.20 -4.33
CA ALA A 43 -8.12 9.57 -4.78
C ALA A 43 -6.86 10.41 -5.09
N ASP A 44 -5.77 10.12 -4.39
CA ASP A 44 -4.51 10.85 -4.51
C ASP A 44 -3.66 10.43 -5.72
N GLY A 45 -3.91 9.24 -6.27
CA GLY A 45 -3.20 8.70 -7.42
C GLY A 45 -2.98 7.20 -7.33
N THR A 46 -1.96 6.71 -8.04
CA THR A 46 -1.56 5.30 -8.08
C THR A 46 -0.11 5.15 -7.64
N ASP A 47 0.07 4.51 -6.48
CA ASP A 47 1.35 4.31 -5.84
C ASP A 47 1.88 2.90 -6.10
N SER A 48 3.21 2.80 -6.26
CA SER A 48 3.95 1.55 -6.35
C SER A 48 4.74 1.31 -5.06
N LEU A 49 4.36 0.29 -4.31
CA LEU A 49 4.95 -0.08 -3.04
C LEU A 49 5.84 -1.31 -3.22
N ILE A 50 7.06 -1.24 -2.70
CA ILE A 50 8.09 -2.28 -2.75
C ILE A 50 8.52 -2.60 -1.33
N SER A 51 8.49 -3.88 -0.96
CA SER A 51 8.86 -4.35 0.38
C SER A 51 8.10 -3.61 1.49
N VAL A 52 6.77 -3.58 1.38
CA VAL A 52 5.86 -3.03 2.40
C VAL A 52 4.87 -4.11 2.81
N GLU A 53 4.85 -4.45 4.10
CA GLU A 53 4.02 -5.54 4.63
C GLU A 53 2.68 -5.06 5.19
N TYR A 54 2.61 -3.81 5.67
CA TYR A 54 1.44 -3.28 6.36
C TYR A 54 0.90 -2.01 5.69
N PHE A 55 -0.42 -1.95 5.57
CA PHE A 55 -1.16 -0.85 4.94
C PHE A 55 -2.11 -0.28 6.00
N GLN A 56 -1.77 0.88 6.52
CA GLN A 56 -2.56 1.58 7.53
C GLN A 56 -3.54 2.52 6.85
N PHE A 57 -4.82 2.26 7.07
CA PHE A 57 -5.96 3.11 6.70
C PHE A 57 -6.55 3.74 7.97
N ASP A 58 -7.53 4.62 7.81
CA ASP A 58 -8.19 5.29 8.93
C ASP A 58 -9.05 4.32 9.77
N ASP A 59 -9.61 3.28 9.14
CA ASP A 59 -10.53 2.32 9.76
C ASP A 59 -9.90 0.96 10.10
N GLU A 60 -8.81 0.57 9.43
CA GLU A 60 -8.10 -0.68 9.71
C GLU A 60 -6.63 -0.69 9.29
N THR A 61 -5.93 -1.73 9.74
CA THR A 61 -4.58 -2.09 9.25
C THR A 61 -4.68 -3.41 8.50
N ALA A 62 -4.36 -3.38 7.21
CA ALA A 62 -4.26 -4.57 6.39
C ALA A 62 -2.79 -5.05 6.32
N ASN A 63 -2.61 -6.33 6.01
CA ASN A 63 -1.28 -6.89 5.73
C ASN A 63 -1.21 -7.47 4.32
N ILE A 64 0.00 -7.53 3.75
CA ILE A 64 0.23 -7.95 2.36
C ILE A 64 -0.29 -9.37 2.08
N TRP A 65 -0.34 -10.25 3.08
CA TRP A 65 -0.80 -11.63 2.95
C TRP A 65 -2.32 -11.78 2.84
N GLN A 66 -3.09 -10.73 3.13
CA GLN A 66 -4.53 -10.68 2.83
C GLN A 66 -4.81 -10.51 1.34
N PHE A 67 -3.83 -10.05 0.55
CA PHE A 67 -3.95 -9.87 -0.89
C PHE A 67 -3.28 -11.04 -1.61
N ALA A 68 -4.06 -11.76 -2.42
CA ALA A 68 -3.53 -12.77 -3.32
C ALA A 68 -2.68 -12.10 -4.41
N ILE A 69 -1.64 -12.82 -4.87
CA ILE A 69 -0.85 -12.39 -6.02
C ILE A 69 -1.73 -12.57 -7.27
N ALA A 70 -1.93 -11.48 -8.01
CA ALA A 70 -2.69 -11.44 -9.26
C ALA A 70 -1.79 -11.69 -10.49
#